data_AF-A0A2M8KC54-F1
#
_entry.id   AF-A0A2M8KC54-F1
#
_cell.length_a   1.000
_cell.length_b   1.000
_cell.length_c   1.000
_cell.angle_alpha   90.00
_cell.angle_beta   90.00
_cell.angle_gamma   90.00
#
_symmetry.space_group_name_H-M   'P 1'
#
loop_
_entity.id
_entity.type
_entity.pdbx_description
1 polymer ?
#
loop_
_entity_poly.entity_id
_entity_poly.type
_entity_poly.pdbx_seq_one_letter_code
_entity_poly.pdbx_strand_id
1 'polypeptide(L)' 'MEIDKNKILEILKNAKGVPGRMEIVIDKPFKVYVDYAHTPDSLIKVYQTIRKLQIPSPKS' A
#
# COMPACT_ATOMS: atom_id res chain seq x y z
N MET A 1 -19.19 -22.57 -4.23
CA MET A 1 -17.75 -22.86 -4.27
C MET A 1 -17.20 -22.54 -2.89
N GLU A 2 -16.79 -23.55 -2.13
CA GLU A 2 -16.21 -23.34 -0.80
C GLU A 2 -14.68 -23.34 -0.95
N ILE A 3 -14.03 -22.27 -0.50
CA ILE A 3 -12.57 -22.12 -0.56
C ILE A 3 -12.06 -22.18 0.87
N ASP A 4 -11.08 -23.05 1.10
CA ASP A 4 -10.41 -23.18 2.40
C ASP A 4 -9.83 -21.84 2.87
N LYS A 5 -10.09 -21.50 4.14
CA LYS A 5 -9.67 -20.22 4.74
C LYS A 5 -8.16 -20.07 4.77
N ASN A 6 -7.41 -21.13 5.04
CA ASN A 6 -5.95 -21.08 5.05
C ASN A 6 -5.41 -20.81 3.65
N LYS A 7 -6.03 -21.42 2.63
CA LYS A 7 -5.71 -21.14 1.22
C LYS A 7 -5.99 -19.68 0.82
N ILE A 8 -7.09 -19.09 1.30
CA ILE A 8 -7.37 -17.65 1.09
C ILE A 8 -6.26 -16.80 1.71
N LEU A 9 -5.88 -17.06 2.96
CA LEU A 9 -4.85 -16.31 3.66
C LEU A 9 -3.49 -16.40 2.97
N GLU A 10 -3.12 -17.60 2.51
CA GLU A 10 -1.88 -17.81 1.76
C GLU A 10 -1.85 -17.00 0.47
N ILE A 11 -2.94 -17.02 -0.29
CA ILE A 11 -3.05 -16.26 -1.54
C ILE A 11 -2.96 -14.76 -1.29
N LEU A 12 -3.71 -14.24 -0.31
CA LEU A 12 -3.73 -12.81 0.00
C LEU A 12 -2.36 -12.31 0.50
N LYS A 13 -1.62 -13.13 1.25
CA LYS A 13 -0.28 -12.79 1.72
C LYS A 13 0.72 -12.60 0.58
N ASN A 14 0.55 -13.37 -0.50
CA ASN A 14 1.45 -13.37 -1.65
C ASN A 14 0.94 -12.52 -2.83
N ALA A 15 -0.30 -12.01 -2.74
CA ALA A 15 -0.88 -11.16 -3.76
C ALA A 15 -0.05 -9.88 -3.90
N LYS A 16 0.45 -9.63 -5.11
CA LYS A 16 1.19 -8.42 -5.43
C LYS A 16 0.24 -7.26 -5.67
N GLY A 17 0.66 -6.06 -5.30
CA GLY A 17 -0.04 -4.83 -5.65
C GLY A 17 -0.09 -4.62 -7.16
N VAL A 18 -0.96 -3.70 -7.59
CA VAL A 18 -1.01 -3.28 -9.00
C VAL A 18 0.21 -2.38 -9.28
N PRO A 19 0.98 -2.62 -10.36
CA PRO A 19 2.09 -1.74 -10.73
C PRO A 19 1.65 -0.28 -10.88
N GLY A 20 2.41 0.64 -10.30
CA GLY A 20 2.11 2.08 -10.30
C GLY A 20 0.87 2.49 -9.48
N ARG A 21 0.43 1.68 -8.51
CA ARG A 21 -0.57 2.05 -7.49
C ARG A 21 0.02 1.90 -6.11
N MET A 22 0.41 3.02 -5.50
CA MET A 22 1.11 3.05 -4.21
C MET A 22 2.26 2.02 -4.15
N GLU A 23 2.96 1.83 -5.25
CA GLU A 23 4.00 0.81 -5.40
C GLU A 23 5.29 1.27 -4.75
N ILE A 24 5.84 0.49 -3.82
CA ILE A 24 7.15 0.76 -3.21
C ILE A 24 8.23 0.21 -4.15
N VAL A 25 8.98 1.11 -4.79
CA VAL A 25 10.09 0.74 -5.69
C VAL A 25 11.44 0.82 -5.00
N ILE A 26 11.54 1.58 -3.90
CA ILE A 26 12.71 1.64 -3.01
C ILE A 26 12.18 1.67 -1.57
N ASP A 27 12.70 0.82 -0.69
CA ASP A 27 12.32 0.79 0.73
C ASP A 27 13.35 1.49 1.65
N LYS A 28 14.64 1.41 1.30
CA LYS A 28 15.76 1.96 2.08
C LYS A 28 16.80 2.61 1.15
N PRO A 29 17.50 3.66 1.62
CA PRO A 29 17.46 4.27 2.95
C PRO A 29 16.22 5.16 3.20
N PHE A 30 15.47 5.48 2.15
CA PHE A 30 14.18 6.15 2.22
C PHE A 30 13.21 5.45 1.28
N LYS A 31 11.91 5.61 1.56
CA LYS A 31 10.86 4.97 0.77
C LYS A 31 10.51 5.80 -0.46
N VAL A 32 10.48 5.18 -1.63
CA VAL A 32 9.99 5.77 -2.89
C VAL A 32 8.75 5.04 -3.32
N TYR A 33 7.67 5.80 -3.52
CA TYR A 33 6.38 5.31 -3.98
C TYR A 33 6.09 5.81 -5.39
N VAL A 34 5.56 4.94 -6.24
CA VAL A 34 5.05 5.28 -7.58
C VAL A 34 3.52 5.13 -7.58
N ASP A 35 2.80 6.18 -7.97
CA ASP A 35 1.34 6.20 -8.12
C ASP A 35 0.92 7.02 -9.35
N TYR A 36 -0.13 6.59 -10.07
CA TYR A 36 -0.66 7.30 -11.25
C TYR A 36 -1.63 8.43 -10.91
N ALA A 37 -1.74 8.85 -9.66
CA ALA A 37 -2.51 10.00 -9.24
C ALA A 37 -2.12 11.26 -10.06
N HIS A 38 -3.02 11.70 -10.93
CA HIS A 38 -2.84 12.86 -11.81
C HIS A 38 -4.01 13.85 -11.71
N THR A 39 -5.02 13.57 -10.88
CA THR A 39 -6.08 14.51 -10.53
C THR A 39 -5.85 15.08 -9.12
N PRO A 40 -6.30 16.31 -8.82
CA PRO A 40 -6.11 16.92 -7.50
C PRO A 40 -6.57 16.01 -6.34
N ASP A 41 -7.76 15.42 -6.45
CA ASP A 41 -8.32 14.54 -5.41
C ASP A 41 -7.48 13.28 -5.20
N SER A 42 -6.98 12.69 -6.29
CA SER A 42 -6.14 11.49 -6.22
C SER A 42 -4.81 11.77 -5.51
N LEU A 43 -4.18 12.92 -5.80
CA LEU A 43 -2.94 13.34 -5.15
C LEU A 43 -3.15 13.58 -3.65
N ILE A 44 -4.26 14.22 -3.26
CA ILE A 44 -4.62 14.41 -1.84
C ILE A 44 -4.68 13.06 -1.11
N LYS A 45 -5.33 12.06 -1.71
CA LYS A 45 -5.43 10.71 -1.12
C LYS A 45 -4.07 10.03 -0.97
N VAL A 46 -3.17 10.20 -1.95
CA VAL A 46 -1.80 9.70 -1.87
C VAL A 46 -1.08 10.34 -0.68
N TYR A 47 -1.09 11.67 -0.56
CA TYR A 47 -0.43 12.37 0.55
C TYR A 47 -1.01 12.01 1.92
N GLN A 48 -2.33 11.92 2.05
CA GLN A 48 -2.99 11.52 3.30
C GLN A 48 -2.59 10.10 3.71
N THR A 49 -2.53 9.17 2.75
CA THR A 49 -2.09 7.79 3.00
C THR A 49 -0.65 7.75 3.49
N ILE A 50 0.27 8.40 2.76
CA ILE A 50 1.69 8.43 3.11
C ILE A 50 1.91 9.05 4.49
N ARG A 51 1.22 10.15 4.80
CA ARG A 51 1.33 10.82 6.11
C ARG A 51 0.94 9.90 7.27
N LYS A 52 -0.12 9.10 7.11
CA LYS A 52 -0.54 8.11 8.12
C LYS A 52 0.49 7.00 8.31
N LEU A 53 1.21 6.62 7.25
CA LEU A 53 2.25 5.59 7.31
C LEU A 53 3.55 6.07 7.98
N GLN A 54 3.83 7.37 7.93
CA GLN A 54 5.05 7.95 8.53
C GLN A 54 4.92 8.26 10.02
N ILE A 55 3.71 8.52 10.51
CA ILE A 55 3.48 8.77 11.94
C ILE A 55 3.34 7.41 12.62
N PRO A 56 4.30 6.98 13.48
CA PRO A 56 4.08 5.79 14.28
C PRO A 56 2.84 6.01 15.13
N SER A 57 1.90 5.06 15.10
CA SER A 57 0.78 5.07 16.03
C SER A 57 1.34 5.16 17.45
N PRO A 58 0.83 6.06 18.32
CA PRO A 58 1.21 6.01 19.73
C PRO A 58 0.89 4.59 20.21
N LYS A 59 1.92 3.89 20.71
CA LYS A 59 1.74 2.58 21.35
C LYS A 59 0.77 2.78 22.51
N SER A 60 -0.45 2.25 22.37
CA SER A 60 -1.39 1.99 23.46
C SER A 60 -0.89 0.82 24.30
#